data_AF-A0A368NXU8-F1
#
_entry.id   AF-A0A368NXU8-F1
#
_cell.length_a   1.000
_cell.length_b   1.000
_cell.length_c   1.000
_cell.angle_alpha   90.00
_cell.angle_beta   90.00
_cell.angle_gamma   90.00
#
_symmetry.space_group_name_H-M   'P 1'
#
loop_
_entity.id
_entity.type
_entity.pdbx_description
1 polymer ?
#
loop_
_entity_poly.entity_id
_entity_poly.type
_entity_poly.pdbx_seq_one_letter_code
_entity_poly.pdbx_strand_id
1 'polypeptide(L)'
;MPIPAEHAHRYVYHFSHIDNLPGLLQHGFLANNHAQFPIKHRSIAAEGIQGRRAQMKVSCGPKGCVHDYVPFYFGSVSPMLLGVVNAKNVDQYDILYFEFPIALIERADAIFTGASANTTVAPNFYHDPADLAQLDWAAIDSKKWGNPDEDYRHRRMAELLIHGQLPVTAAARCIVWSKETKKRVEAIVGTKPFPPIEFQDPWNRPHWFTNFASGGKSSVVKGPGEIANIFEAACAYVEEHGGDHVDTAEFKNLRRLREGLRADFGCLPHTAELVELRSENGVHKRTVDVHTKEVVARLLALDEYNSLDEKKQMLIEIAAYLHDIGKGPRSRWDGNGGLQKVDPDHPVGAMPMMAEILTKHVGSVSLPSARRLMKLVCYHDLVGDVLGQGRDEQQILDVVDDVAELDMLFAIAKADVSALVPHWWDEDKADMLYRRCVKAIEE
;
A
#
# COMPACT_ATOMS: atom_id res chain seq x y z
N MET A 1 7.20 -17.97 -36.54
CA MET A 1 5.99 -18.76 -36.86
C MET A 1 4.74 -18.00 -36.37
N PRO A 2 3.49 -18.34 -36.78
CA PRO A 2 2.31 -17.66 -36.25
C PRO A 2 2.12 -17.97 -34.75
N ILE A 3 1.36 -17.13 -34.05
CA ILE A 3 0.98 -17.34 -32.65
C ILE A 3 0.23 -18.67 -32.51
N PRO A 4 0.54 -19.53 -31.51
CA PRO A 4 -0.23 -20.74 -31.24
C PRO A 4 -1.72 -20.41 -31.01
N ALA A 5 -2.61 -21.21 -31.60
CA ALA A 5 -4.04 -20.91 -31.66
C ALA A 5 -4.69 -20.74 -30.28
N GLU A 6 -4.22 -21.50 -29.29
CA GLU A 6 -4.65 -21.42 -27.89
C GLU A 6 -4.31 -20.09 -27.22
N HIS A 7 -3.37 -19.32 -27.76
CA HIS A 7 -2.96 -18.02 -27.22
C HIS A 7 -3.49 -16.84 -28.02
N ALA A 8 -3.97 -17.02 -29.25
CA ALA A 8 -4.33 -15.94 -30.17
C ALA A 8 -5.39 -14.94 -29.65
N HIS A 9 -6.23 -15.35 -28.68
CA HIS A 9 -7.27 -14.51 -28.08
C HIS A 9 -6.83 -13.77 -26.80
N ARG A 10 -5.58 -13.97 -26.37
CA ARG A 10 -5.05 -13.41 -25.13
C ARG A 10 -4.70 -11.93 -25.29
N TYR A 11 -4.58 -11.28 -24.13
CA TYR A 11 -4.09 -9.92 -24.01
C TYR A 11 -2.79 -9.90 -23.20
N VAL A 12 -2.04 -8.83 -23.37
CA VAL A 12 -0.94 -8.43 -22.49
C VAL A 12 -1.31 -7.12 -21.80
N TYR A 13 -0.72 -6.88 -20.63
CA TYR A 13 -1.21 -5.88 -19.69
C TYR A 13 -0.10 -4.90 -19.32
N HIS A 14 -0.40 -3.61 -19.39
CA HIS A 14 0.42 -2.57 -18.78
C HIS A 14 -0.44 -1.82 -17.77
N PHE A 15 0.13 -1.44 -16.62
CA PHE A 15 -0.58 -0.62 -15.65
C PHE A 15 0.21 0.63 -15.31
N SER A 16 -0.49 1.75 -15.15
CA SER A 16 0.11 3.06 -14.88
C SER A 16 -0.79 3.89 -13.98
N HIS A 17 -0.22 4.83 -13.25
CA HIS A 17 -0.98 5.76 -12.43
C HIS A 17 -1.75 6.77 -13.30
N ILE A 18 -2.95 7.17 -12.88
CA ILE A 18 -3.81 8.14 -13.59
C ILE A 18 -3.11 9.47 -13.89
N ASP A 19 -2.23 9.92 -13.00
CA ASP A 19 -1.43 11.15 -13.18
C ASP A 19 -0.48 11.10 -14.39
N ASN A 20 -0.17 9.91 -14.90
CA ASN A 20 0.65 9.75 -16.09
C ASN A 20 -0.16 9.91 -17.40
N LEU A 21 -1.49 9.97 -17.34
CA LEU A 21 -2.35 10.09 -18.52
C LEU A 21 -1.99 11.26 -19.44
N PRO A 22 -1.71 12.49 -18.96
CA PRO A 22 -1.32 13.59 -19.83
C PRO A 22 -0.10 13.24 -20.70
N GLY A 23 0.92 12.59 -20.12
CA GLY A 23 2.11 12.13 -20.84
C GLY A 23 1.80 10.97 -21.80
N LEU A 24 1.00 9.98 -21.36
CA LEU A 24 0.57 8.86 -22.20
C LEU A 24 -0.25 9.33 -23.40
N LEU A 25 -1.08 10.37 -23.25
CA LEU A 25 -1.86 10.95 -24.34
C LEU A 25 -1.00 11.70 -25.35
N GLN A 26 0.12 12.26 -24.91
CA GLN A 26 1.03 13.04 -25.76
C GLN A 26 2.03 12.16 -26.51
N HIS A 27 2.59 11.15 -25.84
CA HIS A 27 3.72 10.38 -26.35
C HIS A 27 3.45 8.87 -26.46
N GLY A 28 2.31 8.39 -25.96
CA GLY A 28 2.08 6.96 -25.76
C GLY A 28 2.91 6.40 -24.61
N PHE A 29 3.07 5.09 -24.60
CA PHE A 29 3.98 4.39 -23.71
C PHE A 29 5.39 4.49 -24.27
N LEU A 30 6.32 5.01 -23.48
CA LEU A 30 7.72 5.17 -23.84
C LEU A 30 8.59 4.23 -23.01
N ALA A 31 9.62 3.68 -23.64
CA ALA A 31 10.69 3.00 -22.93
C ALA A 31 11.46 4.00 -22.05
N ASN A 32 11.99 3.55 -20.91
CA ASN A 32 12.68 4.43 -19.96
C ASN A 32 13.87 5.20 -20.57
N ASN A 33 14.60 4.59 -21.50
CA ASN A 33 15.72 5.23 -22.20
C ASN A 33 15.29 6.12 -23.37
N HIS A 34 13.99 6.25 -23.65
CA HIS A 34 13.49 7.09 -24.72
C HIS A 34 13.78 8.57 -24.42
N ALA A 35 14.28 9.32 -25.40
CA ALA A 35 14.67 10.72 -25.21
C ALA A 35 13.51 11.64 -24.77
N GLN A 36 12.27 11.24 -25.04
CA GLN A 36 11.06 11.96 -24.64
C GLN A 36 10.41 11.39 -23.37
N PHE A 37 11.06 10.45 -22.67
CA PHE A 37 10.52 9.92 -21.42
C PHE A 37 10.29 11.07 -20.42
N PRO A 38 9.09 11.20 -19.85
CA PRO A 38 8.71 12.40 -19.12
C PRO A 38 9.53 12.58 -17.84
N ILE A 39 9.99 13.82 -17.60
CA ILE A 39 10.70 14.21 -16.36
C ILE A 39 9.78 14.06 -15.15
N LYS A 40 8.50 14.46 -15.31
CA LYS A 40 7.45 14.23 -14.31
C LYS A 40 6.69 12.97 -14.69
N HIS A 41 7.07 11.86 -14.07
CA HIS A 41 6.42 10.56 -14.19
C HIS A 41 6.17 10.01 -12.80
N ARG A 42 4.92 9.71 -12.45
CA ARG A 42 4.61 9.02 -11.21
C ARG A 42 4.95 7.55 -11.38
N SER A 43 6.19 7.20 -11.03
CA SER A 43 6.62 5.81 -10.99
C SER A 43 5.88 5.07 -9.89
N ILE A 44 5.32 3.92 -10.26
CA ILE A 44 4.78 2.94 -9.31
C ILE A 44 5.67 1.70 -9.22
N ALA A 45 6.83 1.71 -9.88
CA ALA A 45 7.78 0.61 -9.85
C ALA A 45 8.82 0.81 -8.73
N ALA A 46 9.21 -0.29 -8.07
CA ALA A 46 10.24 -0.25 -7.02
C ALA A 46 11.62 0.15 -7.60
N GLU A 47 12.33 1.06 -6.94
CA GLU A 47 13.59 1.64 -7.44
C GLU A 47 14.66 0.58 -7.73
N GLY A 48 14.81 -0.43 -6.87
CA GLY A 48 15.79 -1.51 -7.04
C GLY A 48 15.59 -2.34 -8.32
N ILE A 49 14.41 -2.29 -8.93
CA ILE A 49 14.11 -2.97 -10.20
C ILE A 49 14.69 -2.17 -11.39
N GLN A 50 14.67 -0.84 -11.33
CA GLN A 50 15.08 0.04 -12.42
C GLN A 50 16.57 -0.09 -12.74
N GLY A 51 17.43 -0.16 -11.71
CA GLY A 51 18.87 -0.32 -11.90
C GLY A 51 19.25 -1.60 -12.65
N ARG A 52 18.59 -2.73 -12.34
CA ARG A 52 18.84 -4.01 -13.01
C ARG A 52 18.37 -3.99 -14.47
N ARG A 53 17.20 -3.42 -14.73
CA ARG A 53 16.64 -3.33 -16.09
C ARG A 53 17.47 -2.41 -17.01
N ALA A 54 18.08 -1.35 -16.46
CA ALA A 54 18.99 -0.49 -17.21
C ALA A 54 20.26 -1.23 -17.71
N GLN A 55 20.68 -2.27 -16.99
CA GLN A 55 21.93 -2.99 -17.29
C GLN A 55 21.70 -4.33 -18.00
N MET A 56 20.53 -4.95 -17.83
CA MET A 56 20.21 -6.25 -18.41
C MET A 56 20.17 -6.19 -19.94
N LYS A 57 21.13 -6.85 -20.60
CA LYS A 57 21.22 -6.90 -22.06
C LYS A 57 20.18 -7.85 -22.65
N VAL A 58 19.53 -7.40 -23.72
CA VAL A 58 18.60 -8.22 -24.50
C VAL A 58 19.37 -9.01 -25.55
N SER A 59 19.19 -10.33 -25.58
CA SER A 59 19.99 -11.25 -26.40
C SER A 59 19.45 -11.49 -27.82
N CYS A 60 18.23 -11.03 -28.13
CA CYS A 60 17.58 -11.22 -29.43
C CYS A 60 16.82 -9.96 -29.90
N GLY A 61 16.24 -10.02 -31.10
CA GLY A 61 15.45 -8.90 -31.66
C GLY A 61 16.27 -7.61 -31.79
N PRO A 62 15.70 -6.44 -31.44
CA PRO A 62 16.39 -5.14 -31.52
C PRO A 62 17.66 -4.99 -30.65
N LYS A 63 17.89 -5.90 -29.70
CA LYS A 63 19.00 -5.85 -28.73
C LYS A 63 18.93 -4.60 -27.84
N GLY A 64 20.07 -4.14 -27.32
CA GLY A 64 20.12 -3.07 -26.30
C GLY A 64 19.98 -3.63 -24.90
N CYS A 65 19.25 -2.92 -24.03
CA CYS A 65 18.94 -3.31 -22.67
C CYS A 65 17.43 -3.26 -22.42
N VAL A 66 16.95 -3.85 -21.32
CA VAL A 66 15.53 -3.92 -21.00
C VAL A 66 14.88 -2.53 -20.88
N HIS A 67 15.62 -1.49 -20.49
CA HIS A 67 15.12 -0.09 -20.49
C HIS A 67 14.92 0.54 -21.87
N ASP A 68 15.34 -0.12 -22.93
CA ASP A 68 15.03 0.28 -24.31
C ASP A 68 13.64 -0.24 -24.75
N TYR A 69 12.91 -0.93 -23.87
CA TYR A 69 11.62 -1.54 -24.16
C TYR A 69 10.52 -1.11 -23.17
N VAL A 70 9.30 -0.97 -23.69
CA VAL A 70 8.07 -0.83 -22.92
C VAL A 70 7.61 -2.22 -22.45
N PRO A 71 7.40 -2.46 -21.14
CA PRO A 71 6.96 -3.75 -20.64
C PRO A 71 5.45 -3.96 -20.65
N PHE A 72 5.02 -5.17 -20.98
CA PHE A 72 3.64 -5.64 -20.89
C PHE A 72 3.61 -7.04 -20.29
N TYR A 73 2.92 -7.25 -19.18
CA TYR A 73 2.80 -8.54 -18.53
C TYR A 73 1.87 -9.48 -19.31
N PHE A 74 2.18 -10.77 -19.36
CA PHE A 74 1.22 -11.77 -19.86
C PHE A 74 0.09 -12.07 -18.87
N GLY A 75 0.33 -11.88 -17.57
CA GLY A 75 -0.68 -12.08 -16.52
C GLY A 75 -1.44 -10.80 -16.18
N SER A 76 -2.76 -10.90 -15.98
CA SER A 76 -3.60 -9.74 -15.65
C SER A 76 -3.39 -9.24 -14.21
N VAL A 77 -3.02 -10.13 -13.29
CA VAL A 77 -2.68 -9.81 -11.89
C VAL A 77 -1.21 -10.10 -11.66
N SER A 78 -0.39 -9.05 -11.73
CA SER A 78 1.06 -9.17 -11.57
C SER A 78 1.46 -9.17 -10.09
N PRO A 79 2.35 -10.06 -9.64
CA PRO A 79 3.03 -9.93 -8.35
C PRO A 79 3.73 -8.58 -8.17
N MET A 80 4.08 -7.86 -9.25
CA MET A 80 4.60 -6.50 -9.15
C MET A 80 3.55 -5.55 -8.58
N LEU A 81 2.29 -5.62 -9.04
CA LEU A 81 1.21 -4.80 -8.49
C LEU A 81 1.04 -5.06 -6.98
N LEU A 82 1.15 -6.31 -6.54
CA LEU A 82 1.06 -6.63 -5.11
C LEU A 82 2.12 -5.87 -4.29
N GLY A 83 3.35 -5.77 -4.81
CA GLY A 83 4.41 -4.95 -4.20
C GLY A 83 4.06 -3.47 -4.15
N VAL A 84 3.47 -2.92 -5.22
CA VAL A 84 2.99 -1.52 -5.26
C VAL A 84 1.93 -1.26 -4.19
N VAL A 85 0.97 -2.19 -4.07
CA VAL A 85 -0.15 -2.09 -3.12
C VAL A 85 0.33 -2.19 -1.67
N ASN A 86 1.23 -3.12 -1.38
CA ASN A 86 1.78 -3.31 -0.04
C ASN A 86 2.64 -2.13 0.42
N ALA A 87 3.29 -1.39 -0.49
CA ALA A 87 4.07 -0.21 -0.15
C ALA A 87 3.22 1.01 0.25
N LYS A 88 1.88 0.97 0.04
CA LYS A 88 0.94 2.04 0.42
C LYS A 88 1.31 3.43 -0.11
N ASN A 89 1.91 3.50 -1.31
CA ASN A 89 2.31 4.78 -1.95
C ASN A 89 1.28 5.31 -2.96
N VAL A 90 0.33 4.46 -3.35
CA VAL A 90 -0.73 4.77 -4.30
C VAL A 90 -2.00 4.04 -3.91
N ASP A 91 -3.15 4.64 -4.21
CA ASP A 91 -4.43 3.95 -4.10
C ASP A 91 -4.66 3.09 -5.35
N GLN A 92 -5.16 1.86 -5.17
CA GLN A 92 -5.41 0.96 -6.31
C GLN A 92 -6.41 1.54 -7.32
N TYR A 93 -7.35 2.39 -6.88
CA TYR A 93 -8.33 3.01 -7.77
C TYR A 93 -7.74 4.07 -8.71
N ASP A 94 -6.51 4.51 -8.46
CA ASP A 94 -5.75 5.43 -9.33
C ASP A 94 -4.88 4.70 -10.35
N ILE A 95 -4.78 3.37 -10.25
CA ILE A 95 -4.06 2.54 -11.21
C ILE A 95 -4.98 2.18 -12.37
N LEU A 96 -4.58 2.56 -13.58
CA LEU A 96 -5.24 2.23 -14.83
C LEU A 96 -4.56 1.01 -15.44
N TYR A 97 -5.36 0.07 -15.95
CA TYR A 97 -4.86 -1.06 -16.71
C TYR A 97 -5.13 -0.87 -18.21
N PHE A 98 -4.17 -1.21 -19.03
CA PHE A 98 -4.29 -1.18 -20.49
C PHE A 98 -4.12 -2.59 -21.02
N GLU A 99 -5.12 -3.09 -21.73
CA GLU A 99 -5.05 -4.39 -22.38
C GLU A 99 -4.68 -4.21 -23.85
N PHE A 100 -3.65 -4.93 -24.29
CA PHE A 100 -3.21 -4.96 -25.68
C PHE A 100 -3.38 -6.36 -26.22
N PRO A 101 -3.77 -6.53 -27.50
CA PRO A 101 -3.86 -7.86 -28.09
C PRO A 101 -2.48 -8.52 -28.08
N ILE A 102 -2.40 -9.81 -27.77
CA ILE A 102 -1.13 -10.56 -27.81
C ILE A 102 -0.47 -10.53 -29.19
N ALA A 103 -1.25 -10.24 -30.24
CA ALA A 103 -0.79 -10.01 -31.61
C ALA A 103 0.34 -8.96 -31.73
N LEU A 104 0.53 -8.09 -30.74
CA LEU A 104 1.71 -7.21 -30.69
C LEU A 104 3.04 -7.97 -30.72
N ILE A 105 3.07 -9.25 -30.33
CA ILE A 105 4.25 -10.11 -30.40
C ILE A 105 4.75 -10.37 -31.82
N GLU A 106 3.90 -10.18 -32.84
CA GLU A 106 4.28 -10.38 -34.24
C GLU A 106 5.04 -9.18 -34.84
N ARG A 107 5.14 -8.08 -34.08
CA ARG A 107 5.90 -6.91 -34.53
C ARG A 107 7.39 -7.24 -34.59
N ALA A 108 8.07 -6.66 -35.57
CA ALA A 108 9.52 -6.83 -35.75
C ALA A 108 10.36 -6.27 -34.57
N ASP A 109 9.77 -5.38 -33.78
CA ASP A 109 10.39 -4.73 -32.62
C ASP A 109 9.93 -5.32 -31.26
N ALA A 110 9.19 -6.44 -31.30
CA ALA A 110 8.74 -7.16 -30.13
C ALA A 110 9.70 -8.30 -29.77
N ILE A 111 9.94 -8.47 -28.49
CA ILE A 111 10.56 -9.64 -27.88
C ILE A 111 9.80 -9.98 -26.60
N PHE A 112 9.98 -11.18 -26.06
CA PHE A 112 9.32 -11.57 -24.82
C PHE A 112 10.20 -12.47 -23.96
N THR A 113 9.80 -12.65 -22.71
CA THR A 113 10.57 -13.35 -21.69
C THR A 113 9.70 -14.38 -20.98
N GLY A 114 10.31 -15.49 -20.55
CA GLY A 114 9.62 -16.54 -19.78
C GLY A 114 9.51 -16.26 -18.28
N ALA A 115 10.15 -15.20 -17.80
CA ALA A 115 10.17 -14.73 -16.43
C ALA A 115 10.51 -13.23 -16.42
N SER A 116 10.36 -12.55 -15.28
CA SER A 116 10.55 -11.08 -15.24
C SER A 116 11.94 -10.64 -15.68
N ALA A 117 11.99 -9.58 -16.47
CA ALA A 117 13.21 -9.00 -16.99
C ALA A 117 13.92 -8.09 -15.96
N ASN A 118 13.96 -8.49 -14.68
CA ASN A 118 14.55 -7.73 -13.58
C ASN A 118 15.29 -8.58 -12.54
N THR A 119 15.50 -9.86 -12.84
CA THR A 119 16.30 -10.80 -12.06
C THR A 119 17.79 -10.49 -12.14
N THR A 120 18.59 -11.05 -11.21
CA THR A 120 20.06 -10.95 -11.27
C THR A 120 20.64 -11.69 -12.48
N VAL A 121 20.10 -12.89 -12.75
CA VAL A 121 20.41 -13.67 -13.94
C VAL A 121 19.34 -13.39 -14.97
N ALA A 122 19.72 -12.90 -16.15
CA ALA A 122 18.77 -12.56 -17.19
C ALA A 122 17.90 -13.79 -17.59
N PRO A 123 16.59 -13.62 -17.78
CA PRO A 123 15.74 -14.69 -18.27
C PRO A 123 16.04 -14.99 -19.74
N ASN A 124 15.49 -16.10 -20.24
CA ASN A 124 15.50 -16.35 -21.68
C ASN A 124 14.66 -15.29 -22.41
N PHE A 125 15.25 -14.69 -23.45
CA PHE A 125 14.57 -13.81 -24.38
C PHE A 125 14.21 -14.55 -25.66
N TYR A 126 12.98 -14.36 -26.11
CA TYR A 126 12.40 -14.98 -27.29
C TYR A 126 11.95 -13.90 -28.29
N HIS A 127 11.93 -14.25 -29.57
CA HIS A 127 11.47 -13.38 -30.66
C HIS A 127 10.57 -14.11 -31.66
N ASP A 128 10.53 -15.45 -31.66
CA ASP A 128 9.56 -16.21 -32.46
C ASP A 128 8.27 -16.39 -31.64
N PRO A 129 7.10 -15.96 -32.14
CA PRO A 129 5.82 -16.17 -31.46
C PRO A 129 5.51 -17.63 -31.11
N ALA A 130 6.07 -18.62 -31.79
CA ALA A 130 5.89 -20.03 -31.41
C ALA A 130 6.54 -20.40 -30.07
N ASP A 131 7.54 -19.64 -29.62
CA ASP A 131 8.17 -19.84 -28.31
C ASP A 131 7.23 -19.46 -27.14
N LEU A 132 6.03 -18.92 -27.41
CA LEU A 132 4.97 -18.81 -26.40
C LEU A 132 4.64 -20.17 -25.75
N ALA A 133 4.88 -21.28 -26.45
CA ALA A 133 4.73 -22.63 -25.90
C ALA A 133 5.74 -22.94 -24.76
N GLN A 134 6.81 -22.16 -24.61
CA GLN A 134 7.83 -22.34 -23.58
C GLN A 134 7.50 -21.63 -22.27
N LEU A 135 6.46 -20.79 -22.25
CA LEU A 135 6.07 -20.03 -21.07
C LEU A 135 5.28 -20.92 -20.10
N ASP A 136 5.49 -20.71 -18.80
CA ASP A 136 4.66 -21.36 -17.78
C ASP A 136 3.33 -20.62 -17.63
N TRP A 137 2.39 -20.95 -18.51
CA TRP A 137 1.04 -20.38 -18.50
C TRP A 137 0.26 -20.72 -17.22
N ALA A 138 0.54 -21.86 -16.57
CA ALA A 138 -0.10 -22.20 -15.30
C ALA A 138 0.35 -21.26 -14.17
N ALA A 139 1.61 -20.85 -14.17
CA ALA A 139 2.08 -19.78 -13.29
C ALA A 139 1.47 -18.43 -13.69
N ILE A 140 1.61 -18.02 -14.96
CA ILE A 140 1.14 -16.72 -15.48
C ILE A 140 -0.36 -16.49 -15.18
N ASP A 141 -1.20 -17.51 -15.37
CA ASP A 141 -2.65 -17.43 -15.18
C ASP A 141 -3.07 -17.58 -13.69
N SER A 142 -2.13 -17.82 -12.78
CA SER A 142 -2.40 -18.00 -11.36
C SER A 142 -2.92 -16.72 -10.71
N LYS A 143 -4.12 -16.80 -10.13
CA LYS A 143 -4.78 -15.72 -9.37
C LYS A 143 -4.40 -15.71 -7.89
N LYS A 144 -3.60 -16.68 -7.43
CA LYS A 144 -3.18 -16.76 -6.03
C LYS A 144 -2.26 -15.59 -5.69
N TRP A 145 -2.39 -15.04 -4.48
CA TRP A 145 -1.54 -13.93 -4.05
C TRP A 145 -0.15 -14.44 -3.66
N GLY A 146 -0.11 -15.50 -2.86
CA GLY A 146 1.13 -16.16 -2.46
C GLY A 146 1.86 -16.85 -3.61
N ASN A 147 3.17 -16.89 -3.49
CA ASN A 147 4.06 -17.65 -4.37
C ASN A 147 4.79 -18.70 -3.52
N PRO A 148 4.95 -19.95 -4.00
CA PRO A 148 5.67 -20.99 -3.28
C PRO A 148 7.17 -20.68 -3.16
N ASP A 149 7.74 -19.97 -4.14
CA ASP A 149 9.13 -19.56 -4.22
C ASP A 149 9.30 -18.35 -5.15
N GLU A 150 10.50 -17.76 -5.16
CA GLU A 150 10.83 -16.59 -5.99
C GLU A 150 10.87 -16.91 -7.48
N ASP A 151 11.32 -18.11 -7.89
CA ASP A 151 11.39 -18.48 -9.31
C ASP A 151 9.99 -18.59 -9.93
N TYR A 152 9.02 -19.14 -9.18
CA TYR A 152 7.61 -19.13 -9.53
C TYR A 152 7.09 -17.69 -9.63
N ARG A 153 7.38 -16.83 -8.65
CA ARG A 153 7.00 -15.41 -8.67
C ARG A 153 7.51 -14.71 -9.94
N HIS A 154 8.76 -14.99 -10.34
CA HIS A 154 9.37 -14.44 -11.55
C HIS A 154 8.71 -14.95 -12.83
N ARG A 155 8.37 -16.24 -12.93
CA ARG A 155 7.64 -16.80 -14.08
C ARG A 155 6.24 -16.21 -14.27
N ARG A 156 5.54 -15.89 -13.18
CA ARG A 156 4.25 -15.16 -13.24
C ARG A 156 4.37 -13.77 -13.84
N MET A 157 5.54 -13.17 -13.71
CA MET A 157 5.87 -11.84 -14.22
C MET A 157 6.58 -11.92 -15.58
N ALA A 158 6.34 -12.96 -16.38
CA ALA A 158 6.74 -13.00 -17.78
C ALA A 158 6.19 -11.77 -18.54
N GLU A 159 7.04 -11.17 -19.38
CA GLU A 159 6.75 -9.90 -20.06
C GLU A 159 6.94 -10.02 -21.58
N LEU A 160 6.01 -9.41 -22.33
CA LEU A 160 6.23 -8.89 -23.67
C LEU A 160 6.93 -7.52 -23.56
N LEU A 161 7.93 -7.29 -24.40
CA LEU A 161 8.78 -6.10 -24.41
C LEU A 161 8.75 -5.51 -25.82
N ILE A 162 8.24 -4.27 -25.97
CA ILE A 162 8.19 -3.56 -27.26
C ILE A 162 9.24 -2.46 -27.28
N HIS A 163 10.13 -2.47 -28.27
CA HIS A 163 11.26 -1.52 -28.32
C HIS A 163 10.80 -0.07 -28.58
N GLY A 164 11.33 0.87 -27.80
CA GLY A 164 11.16 2.31 -28.00
C GLY A 164 9.81 2.87 -27.50
N GLN A 165 8.72 2.61 -28.22
CA GLN A 165 7.43 3.23 -27.91
C GLN A 165 6.21 2.47 -28.46
N LEU A 166 5.05 2.70 -27.84
CA LEU A 166 3.76 2.21 -28.32
C LEU A 166 2.66 3.26 -28.09
N PRO A 167 1.85 3.64 -29.11
CA PRO A 167 0.79 4.64 -28.91
C PRO A 167 -0.31 4.09 -28.00
N VAL A 168 -0.95 4.97 -27.22
CA VAL A 168 -2.04 4.58 -26.31
C VAL A 168 -3.23 3.94 -27.05
N THR A 169 -3.46 4.33 -28.31
CA THR A 169 -4.50 3.79 -29.18
C THR A 169 -4.24 2.36 -29.67
N ALA A 170 -3.04 1.81 -29.44
CA ALA A 170 -2.78 0.39 -29.66
C ALA A 170 -3.45 -0.51 -28.61
N ALA A 171 -3.86 0.06 -27.47
CA ALA A 171 -4.61 -0.68 -26.47
C ALA A 171 -6.02 -0.98 -27.02
N ALA A 172 -6.49 -2.19 -26.77
CA ALA A 172 -7.88 -2.56 -27.06
C ALA A 172 -8.85 -1.87 -26.10
N ARG A 173 -8.42 -1.63 -24.86
CA ARG A 173 -9.23 -1.03 -23.79
C ARG A 173 -8.36 -0.48 -22.66
N CYS A 174 -8.89 0.52 -21.96
CA CYS A 174 -8.40 1.00 -20.68
C CYS A 174 -9.39 0.57 -19.58
N ILE A 175 -8.91 -0.24 -18.63
CA ILE A 175 -9.68 -0.79 -17.52
C ILE A 175 -9.52 0.09 -16.29
N VAL A 176 -10.65 0.53 -15.73
CA VAL A 176 -10.71 1.41 -14.56
C VAL A 176 -11.46 0.75 -13.41
N TRP A 177 -11.11 1.16 -12.19
CA TRP A 177 -11.62 0.56 -10.97
C TRP A 177 -13.13 0.79 -10.76
N SER A 178 -13.59 2.03 -10.90
CA SER A 178 -14.98 2.42 -10.66
C SER A 178 -15.47 3.52 -11.60
N LYS A 179 -16.77 3.84 -11.50
CA LYS A 179 -17.41 4.91 -12.27
C LYS A 179 -16.79 6.28 -11.96
N GLU A 180 -16.32 6.48 -10.74
CA GLU A 180 -15.65 7.70 -10.29
C GLU A 180 -14.30 7.84 -10.97
N THR A 181 -13.48 6.77 -10.99
CA THR A 181 -12.22 6.75 -11.76
C THR A 181 -12.49 6.96 -13.24
N LYS A 182 -13.53 6.33 -13.81
CA LYS A 182 -13.93 6.53 -15.22
C LYS A 182 -14.15 8.01 -15.54
N LYS A 183 -14.94 8.72 -14.73
CA LYS A 183 -15.20 10.15 -14.92
C LYS A 183 -13.91 10.98 -14.87
N ARG A 184 -12.98 10.66 -13.95
CA ARG A 184 -11.68 11.32 -13.86
C ARG A 184 -10.83 11.09 -15.12
N VAL A 185 -10.77 9.86 -15.61
CA VAL A 185 -10.08 9.52 -16.86
C VAL A 185 -10.70 10.27 -18.04
N GLU A 186 -12.02 10.23 -18.20
CA GLU A 186 -12.74 10.94 -19.27
C GLU A 186 -12.47 12.46 -19.24
N ALA A 187 -12.41 13.06 -18.04
CA ALA A 187 -12.07 14.48 -17.90
C ALA A 187 -10.64 14.81 -18.35
N ILE A 188 -9.66 13.94 -18.07
CA ILE A 188 -8.26 14.12 -18.49
C ILE A 188 -8.09 13.87 -20.00
N VAL A 189 -8.74 12.83 -20.52
CA VAL A 189 -8.68 12.43 -21.94
C VAL A 189 -9.35 13.48 -22.83
N GLY A 190 -10.51 13.99 -22.42
CA GLY A 190 -11.31 14.92 -23.21
C GLY A 190 -11.70 14.31 -24.56
N THR A 191 -11.35 14.97 -25.66
CA THR A 191 -11.66 14.53 -27.04
C THR A 191 -10.49 13.83 -27.73
N LYS A 192 -9.38 13.58 -27.02
CA LYS A 192 -8.19 12.94 -27.62
C LYS A 192 -8.47 11.47 -27.94
N PRO A 193 -7.84 10.91 -28.99
CA PRO A 193 -7.92 9.48 -29.28
C PRO A 193 -7.45 8.64 -28.09
N PHE A 194 -8.31 7.75 -27.61
CA PHE A 194 -8.06 6.91 -26.45
C PHE A 194 -8.83 5.59 -26.60
N PRO A 195 -8.30 4.46 -26.10
CA PRO A 195 -9.04 3.20 -26.10
C PRO A 195 -10.35 3.31 -25.32
N PRO A 196 -11.36 2.47 -25.63
CA PRO A 196 -12.57 2.37 -24.83
C PRO A 196 -12.28 2.19 -23.34
N ILE A 197 -12.99 2.94 -22.49
CA ILE A 197 -12.88 2.86 -21.03
C ILE A 197 -13.92 1.87 -20.49
N GLU A 198 -13.43 0.74 -19.98
CA GLU A 198 -14.22 -0.40 -19.49
C GLU A 198 -13.90 -0.72 -18.02
N PHE A 199 -14.68 -1.63 -17.43
CA PHE A 199 -14.47 -2.14 -16.08
C PHE A 199 -13.93 -3.58 -16.14
N GLN A 200 -13.26 -4.03 -15.08
CA GLN A 200 -12.76 -5.40 -15.03
C GLN A 200 -13.87 -6.46 -15.09
N ASP A 201 -13.51 -7.65 -15.58
CA ASP A 201 -14.27 -8.87 -15.37
C ASP A 201 -13.63 -9.62 -14.19
N PRO A 202 -14.16 -9.50 -12.96
CA PRO A 202 -13.51 -10.04 -11.76
C PRO A 202 -13.40 -11.57 -11.76
N TRP A 203 -14.21 -12.26 -12.56
CA TRP A 203 -14.25 -13.73 -12.60
C TRP A 203 -13.21 -14.26 -13.58
N ASN A 204 -13.18 -13.70 -14.79
CA ASN A 204 -12.35 -14.22 -15.85
C ASN A 204 -10.98 -13.53 -15.89
N ARG A 205 -10.94 -12.20 -15.74
CA ARG A 205 -9.75 -11.37 -15.90
C ARG A 205 -9.70 -10.27 -14.81
N PRO A 206 -9.38 -10.63 -13.55
CA PRO A 206 -9.16 -9.63 -12.52
C PRO A 206 -7.90 -8.83 -12.83
N HIS A 207 -7.88 -7.56 -12.43
CA HIS A 207 -6.70 -6.68 -12.59
C HIS A 207 -6.14 -6.23 -11.25
N TRP A 208 -6.96 -6.21 -10.20
CA TRP A 208 -6.58 -5.70 -8.89
C TRP A 208 -6.71 -6.73 -7.78
N PHE A 209 -6.04 -6.44 -6.66
CA PHE A 209 -6.17 -7.21 -5.42
C PHE A 209 -7.30 -6.62 -4.58
N THR A 210 -8.44 -7.29 -4.56
CA THR A 210 -9.60 -6.88 -3.75
C THR A 210 -9.76 -7.76 -2.52
N ASN A 211 -10.47 -7.26 -1.51
CA ASN A 211 -10.86 -8.01 -0.32
C ASN A 211 -11.92 -9.10 -0.60
N PHE A 212 -11.64 -9.98 -1.58
CA PHE A 212 -12.53 -11.06 -2.00
C PHE A 212 -12.82 -12.06 -0.87
N ALA A 213 -11.86 -12.28 0.03
CA ALA A 213 -12.01 -13.16 1.19
C ALA A 213 -13.12 -12.71 2.16
N SER A 214 -13.43 -11.41 2.21
CA SER A 214 -14.53 -10.85 2.98
C SER A 214 -15.75 -10.46 2.12
N GLY A 215 -15.77 -10.89 0.85
CA GLY A 215 -16.82 -10.54 -0.13
C GLY A 215 -16.78 -9.07 -0.58
N GLY A 216 -15.74 -8.33 -0.19
CA GLY A 216 -15.56 -6.92 -0.48
C GLY A 216 -15.04 -6.64 -1.88
N LYS A 217 -15.47 -5.51 -2.46
CA LYS A 217 -14.92 -4.96 -3.71
C LYS A 217 -13.87 -3.88 -3.46
N SER A 218 -13.48 -3.65 -2.21
CA SER A 218 -12.50 -2.64 -1.83
C SER A 218 -11.07 -3.14 -2.06
N SER A 219 -10.13 -2.19 -2.14
CA SER A 219 -8.69 -2.47 -2.14
C SER A 219 -8.33 -3.36 -0.95
N VAL A 220 -7.46 -4.36 -1.18
CA VAL A 220 -6.93 -5.25 -0.14
C VAL A 220 -6.12 -4.50 0.92
N VAL A 221 -5.36 -3.49 0.49
CA VAL A 221 -4.58 -2.60 1.35
C VAL A 221 -4.96 -1.18 1.02
N LYS A 222 -5.20 -0.36 2.03
CA LYS A 222 -5.55 1.05 1.83
C LYS A 222 -4.32 1.85 1.43
N GLY A 223 -4.43 2.56 0.30
CA GLY A 223 -3.45 3.56 -0.10
C GLY A 223 -3.64 4.86 0.70
N PRO A 224 -2.78 5.86 0.44
CA PRO A 224 -2.72 7.07 1.25
C PRO A 224 -4.02 7.88 1.21
N GLY A 225 -4.68 7.98 0.04
CA GLY A 225 -5.95 8.68 -0.09
C GLY A 225 -7.09 7.95 0.61
N GLU A 226 -7.14 6.62 0.54
CA GLU A 226 -8.11 5.84 1.32
C GLU A 226 -7.94 6.03 2.83
N ILE A 227 -6.69 5.97 3.32
CA ILE A 227 -6.37 6.15 4.76
C ILE A 227 -6.80 7.55 5.21
N ALA A 228 -6.43 8.59 4.46
CA ALA A 228 -6.79 9.97 4.77
C ALA A 228 -8.32 10.18 4.81
N ASN A 229 -9.05 9.65 3.83
CA ASN A 229 -10.51 9.76 3.80
C ASN A 229 -11.18 9.06 5.00
N ILE A 230 -10.69 7.88 5.41
CA ILE A 230 -11.21 7.16 6.58
C ILE A 230 -10.92 7.94 7.86
N PHE A 231 -9.71 8.47 8.00
CA PHE A 231 -9.31 9.31 9.12
C PHE A 231 -10.18 10.58 9.23
N GLU A 232 -10.38 11.30 8.13
CA GLU A 232 -11.20 12.52 8.11
C GLU A 232 -12.68 12.23 8.40
N ALA A 233 -13.23 11.15 7.84
CA ALA A 233 -14.60 10.74 8.13
C ALA A 233 -14.80 10.42 9.62
N ALA A 234 -13.84 9.75 10.25
CA ALA A 234 -13.89 9.45 11.67
C ALA A 234 -13.72 10.72 12.52
N CYS A 235 -12.85 11.65 12.13
CA CYS A 235 -12.73 12.96 12.79
C CYS A 235 -14.03 13.77 12.72
N ALA A 236 -14.66 13.82 11.54
CA ALA A 236 -15.94 14.50 11.34
C ALA A 236 -17.05 13.89 12.21
N TYR A 237 -17.07 12.56 12.34
CA TYR A 237 -18.02 11.88 13.24
C TYR A 237 -17.83 12.30 14.70
N VAL A 238 -16.58 12.40 15.18
CA VAL A 238 -16.27 12.86 16.54
C VAL A 238 -16.60 14.33 16.73
N GLU A 239 -16.42 15.16 15.70
CA GLU A 239 -16.82 16.57 15.73
C GLU A 239 -18.34 16.73 15.86
N GLU A 240 -19.11 15.92 15.15
CA GLU A 240 -20.57 15.96 15.15
C GLU A 240 -21.18 15.42 16.45
N HIS A 241 -20.63 14.32 16.99
CA HIS A 241 -21.24 13.56 18.11
C HIS A 241 -20.48 13.68 19.44
N GLY A 242 -19.41 14.48 19.47
CA GLY A 242 -18.59 14.67 20.65
C GLY A 242 -19.36 15.34 21.79
N GLY A 243 -19.44 14.66 22.94
CA GLY A 243 -20.13 15.17 24.13
C GLY A 243 -21.58 14.73 24.29
N ASP A 244 -22.15 14.02 23.30
CA ASP A 244 -23.51 13.47 23.36
C ASP A 244 -23.74 12.54 24.56
N HIS A 245 -22.66 11.91 25.04
CA HIS A 245 -22.69 10.96 26.15
C HIS A 245 -22.03 11.49 27.42
N VAL A 246 -21.88 12.81 27.61
CA VAL A 246 -21.15 13.39 28.76
C VAL A 246 -21.61 12.85 30.13
N ASP A 247 -22.90 12.59 30.30
CA ASP A 247 -23.49 12.10 31.56
C ASP A 247 -23.45 10.57 31.72
N THR A 248 -23.22 9.83 30.63
CA THR A 248 -23.30 8.35 30.60
C THR A 248 -21.96 7.69 30.29
N ALA A 249 -20.97 8.45 29.81
CA ALA A 249 -19.65 7.96 29.46
C ALA A 249 -18.91 7.42 30.69
N GLU A 250 -18.30 6.25 30.51
CA GLU A 250 -17.50 5.58 31.53
C GLU A 250 -16.32 6.43 32.02
N PHE A 251 -15.64 7.10 31.09
CA PHE A 251 -14.51 7.98 31.40
C PHE A 251 -14.92 9.43 31.21
N LYS A 252 -14.84 10.23 32.29
CA LYS A 252 -15.19 11.66 32.22
C LYS A 252 -14.38 12.46 31.20
N ASN A 253 -13.12 12.10 30.98
CA ASN A 253 -12.19 12.75 30.06
C ASN A 253 -10.97 11.83 29.78
N LEU A 254 -10.09 12.28 28.89
CA LEU A 254 -8.88 11.53 28.51
C LEU A 254 -7.95 11.18 29.68
N ARG A 255 -7.87 12.01 30.74
CA ARG A 255 -7.06 11.70 31.92
C ARG A 255 -7.58 10.46 32.62
N ARG A 256 -8.90 10.35 32.80
CA ARG A 256 -9.54 9.17 33.39
C ARG A 256 -9.43 7.95 32.50
N LEU A 257 -9.55 8.11 31.18
CA LEU A 257 -9.31 7.02 30.23
C LEU A 257 -7.89 6.46 30.37
N ARG A 258 -6.87 7.32 30.42
CA ARG A 258 -5.48 6.89 30.62
C ARG A 258 -5.28 6.14 31.94
N GLU A 259 -5.87 6.65 33.03
CA GLU A 259 -5.83 5.97 34.34
C GLU A 259 -6.50 4.59 34.27
N GLY A 260 -7.63 4.47 33.56
CA GLY A 260 -8.31 3.20 33.30
C GLY A 260 -7.41 2.22 32.55
N LEU A 261 -6.85 2.63 31.40
CA LEU A 261 -5.96 1.79 30.58
C LEU A 261 -4.69 1.34 31.31
N ARG A 262 -4.15 2.18 32.21
CA ARG A 262 -3.03 1.81 33.10
C ARG A 262 -3.40 0.73 34.10
N ALA A 263 -4.60 0.82 34.67
CA ALA A 263 -5.08 -0.11 35.69
C ALA A 263 -5.52 -1.44 35.09
N ASP A 264 -6.24 -1.38 33.97
CA ASP A 264 -6.74 -2.53 33.22
C ASP A 264 -6.76 -2.20 31.72
N PHE A 265 -5.94 -2.92 30.95
CA PHE A 265 -5.95 -2.77 29.50
C PHE A 265 -7.32 -3.08 28.90
N GLY A 266 -8.06 -4.04 29.45
CA GLY A 266 -9.38 -4.46 28.98
C GLY A 266 -10.54 -3.53 29.40
N CYS A 267 -10.26 -2.31 29.89
CA CYS A 267 -11.28 -1.41 30.41
C CYS A 267 -12.22 -0.81 29.35
N LEU A 268 -12.00 -1.07 28.05
CA LEU A 268 -12.91 -0.69 26.97
C LEU A 268 -13.39 -1.93 26.24
N PRO A 269 -14.60 -1.94 25.66
CA PRO A 269 -15.07 -3.07 24.85
C PRO A 269 -14.08 -3.47 23.75
N HIS A 270 -13.50 -2.49 23.04
CA HIS A 270 -12.54 -2.74 21.96
C HIS A 270 -11.19 -3.28 22.43
N THR A 271 -10.71 -2.86 23.61
CA THR A 271 -9.43 -3.38 24.14
C THR A 271 -9.60 -4.72 24.84
N ALA A 272 -10.76 -4.99 25.45
CA ALA A 272 -11.11 -6.29 26.01
C ALA A 272 -11.01 -7.42 24.97
N GLU A 273 -11.42 -7.15 23.72
CA GLU A 273 -11.32 -8.11 22.62
C GLU A 273 -9.87 -8.55 22.31
N LEU A 274 -8.89 -7.68 22.59
CA LEU A 274 -7.48 -7.92 22.34
C LEU A 274 -6.77 -8.70 23.46
N VAL A 275 -7.36 -8.77 24.66
CA VAL A 275 -6.80 -9.49 25.82
C VAL A 275 -6.67 -10.97 25.49
N GLU A 276 -5.45 -11.51 25.47
CA GLU A 276 -5.17 -12.90 25.04
C GLU A 276 -5.45 -13.18 23.55
N LEU A 277 -5.59 -12.16 22.70
CA LEU A 277 -5.71 -12.37 21.26
C LEU A 277 -4.36 -12.79 20.69
N ARG A 278 -4.24 -14.05 20.26
CA ARG A 278 -3.00 -14.59 19.68
C ARG A 278 -2.78 -13.98 18.28
N SER A 279 -1.54 -13.59 17.99
CA SER A 279 -1.14 -13.05 16.70
C SER A 279 -0.12 -13.94 16.00
N GLU A 280 -0.27 -14.07 14.67
CA GLU A 280 0.70 -14.67 13.77
C GLU A 280 1.85 -13.69 13.53
N ASN A 281 2.71 -13.52 14.53
CA ASN A 281 3.97 -12.81 14.37
C ASN A 281 5.12 -13.84 14.38
N GLY A 282 5.85 -13.90 13.26
CA GLY A 282 6.95 -14.85 13.06
C GLY A 282 8.13 -14.69 14.02
N VAL A 283 8.23 -13.55 14.72
CA VAL A 283 9.34 -13.22 15.62
C VAL A 283 9.01 -13.45 17.10
N HIS A 284 7.76 -13.20 17.51
CA HIS A 284 7.30 -13.36 18.90
C HIS A 284 5.88 -13.91 18.97
N LYS A 285 5.69 -15.01 19.71
CA LYS A 285 4.38 -15.65 19.94
C LYS A 285 3.56 -14.95 21.04
N ARG A 286 3.60 -13.61 21.10
CA ARG A 286 2.88 -12.82 22.12
C ARG A 286 1.46 -12.54 21.66
N THR A 287 0.57 -12.32 22.63
CA THR A 287 -0.78 -11.83 22.36
C THR A 287 -0.74 -10.33 22.13
N VAL A 288 -1.76 -9.78 21.45
CA VAL A 288 -1.82 -8.35 21.10
C VAL A 288 -1.70 -7.49 22.35
N ASP A 289 -2.43 -7.82 23.43
CA ASP A 289 -2.37 -7.05 24.69
C ASP A 289 -0.98 -7.03 25.35
N VAL A 290 -0.23 -8.12 25.27
CA VAL A 290 1.14 -8.20 25.81
C VAL A 290 2.08 -7.32 25.00
N HIS A 291 1.97 -7.37 23.67
CA HIS A 291 2.71 -6.46 22.78
C HIS A 291 2.39 -5.00 23.10
N THR A 292 1.11 -4.64 23.18
CA THR A 292 0.68 -3.27 23.48
C THR A 292 1.24 -2.75 24.81
N LYS A 293 1.20 -3.55 25.89
CA LYS A 293 1.76 -3.17 27.19
C LYS A 293 3.28 -2.94 27.12
N GLU A 294 3.97 -3.70 26.29
CA GLU A 294 5.41 -3.52 26.06
C GLU A 294 5.75 -2.28 25.24
N VAL A 295 4.94 -1.94 24.23
CA VAL A 295 5.06 -0.66 23.50
C VAL A 295 4.92 0.50 24.47
N VAL A 296 3.89 0.48 25.33
CA VAL A 296 3.70 1.50 26.35
C VAL A 296 4.90 1.59 27.30
N ALA A 297 5.38 0.45 27.82
CA ALA A 297 6.54 0.44 28.73
C ALA A 297 7.80 1.02 28.07
N ARG A 298 8.04 0.73 26.79
CA ARG A 298 9.16 1.29 26.03
C ARG A 298 8.98 2.79 25.79
N LEU A 299 7.79 3.21 25.36
CA LEU A 299 7.46 4.62 25.14
C LEU A 299 7.73 5.45 26.40
N LEU A 300 7.25 5.00 27.56
CA LEU A 300 7.44 5.69 28.84
C LEU A 300 8.91 5.80 29.28
N ALA A 301 9.80 4.98 28.71
CA ALA A 301 11.23 5.00 28.97
C ALA A 301 12.03 5.89 28.00
N LEU A 302 11.39 6.43 26.95
CA LEU A 302 12.04 7.28 25.95
C LEU A 302 12.30 8.70 26.49
N ASP A 303 13.48 9.24 26.19
CA ASP A 303 13.80 10.65 26.47
C ASP A 303 12.87 11.59 25.68
N GLU A 304 12.54 11.19 24.45
CA GLU A 304 11.58 11.86 23.58
C GLU A 304 10.23 12.04 24.30
N TYR A 305 9.70 10.98 24.93
CA TYR A 305 8.46 11.05 25.72
C TYR A 305 8.61 11.96 26.94
N ASN A 306 9.73 11.86 27.66
CA ASN A 306 9.98 12.64 28.87
C ASN A 306 10.16 14.14 28.59
N SER A 307 10.49 14.51 27.35
CA SER A 307 10.61 15.91 26.91
C SER A 307 9.27 16.57 26.52
N LEU A 308 8.22 15.78 26.31
CA LEU A 308 6.88 16.27 25.97
C LEU A 308 6.18 16.92 27.18
N ASP A 309 5.31 17.90 26.93
CA ASP A 309 4.43 18.43 27.98
C ASP A 309 3.37 17.41 28.44
N GLU A 310 2.77 17.65 29.61
CA GLU A 310 1.80 16.72 30.22
C GLU A 310 0.62 16.35 29.29
N LYS A 311 0.16 17.28 28.46
CA LYS A 311 -0.95 17.05 27.55
C LYS A 311 -0.51 16.11 26.44
N LYS A 312 0.65 16.34 25.83
CA LYS A 312 1.23 15.50 24.78
C LYS A 312 1.57 14.10 25.31
N GLN A 313 2.19 14.01 26.49
CA GLN A 313 2.44 12.75 27.19
C GLN A 313 1.15 11.94 27.39
N MET A 314 0.07 12.59 27.85
CA MET A 314 -1.23 11.94 27.98
C MET A 314 -1.75 11.41 26.63
N LEU A 315 -1.67 12.20 25.55
CA LEU A 315 -2.18 11.79 24.25
C LEU A 315 -1.40 10.63 23.65
N ILE A 316 -0.08 10.70 23.62
CA ILE A 316 0.75 9.63 23.03
C ILE A 316 0.68 8.34 23.84
N GLU A 317 0.55 8.41 25.17
CA GLU A 317 0.39 7.22 26.00
C GLU A 317 -0.96 6.53 25.74
N ILE A 318 -2.07 7.28 25.62
CA ILE A 318 -3.35 6.72 25.21
C ILE A 318 -3.25 6.15 23.79
N ALA A 319 -2.58 6.85 22.86
CA ALA A 319 -2.36 6.34 21.51
C ALA A 319 -1.59 5.01 21.53
N ALA A 320 -0.55 4.88 22.37
CA ALA A 320 0.22 3.65 22.50
C ALA A 320 -0.61 2.49 23.06
N TYR A 321 -1.54 2.73 23.98
CA TYR A 321 -2.52 1.71 24.39
C TYR A 321 -3.49 1.32 23.27
N LEU A 322 -3.77 2.24 22.34
CA LEU A 322 -4.81 2.05 21.33
C LEU A 322 -4.29 1.80 19.92
N HIS A 323 -2.97 1.83 19.68
CA HIS A 323 -2.39 1.78 18.31
C HIS A 323 -2.84 0.54 17.52
N ASP A 324 -2.97 -0.58 18.24
CA ASP A 324 -3.29 -1.89 17.69
C ASP A 324 -4.78 -2.27 17.80
N ILE A 325 -5.67 -1.37 18.25
CA ILE A 325 -7.08 -1.74 18.50
C ILE A 325 -7.79 -2.26 17.26
N GLY A 326 -7.38 -1.78 16.09
CA GLY A 326 -7.94 -2.23 14.81
C GLY A 326 -7.51 -3.64 14.41
N LYS A 327 -6.72 -4.35 15.21
CA LYS A 327 -6.53 -5.81 15.08
C LYS A 327 -7.74 -6.60 15.62
N GLY A 328 -8.60 -5.98 16.42
CA GLY A 328 -9.87 -6.56 16.89
C GLY A 328 -11.03 -6.34 15.92
N PRO A 329 -12.25 -6.77 16.27
CA PRO A 329 -12.56 -7.67 17.39
C PRO A 329 -12.01 -9.09 17.14
N ARG A 330 -11.97 -9.92 18.18
CA ARG A 330 -11.44 -11.29 18.10
C ARG A 330 -12.16 -12.14 17.06
N SER A 331 -13.48 -11.93 16.93
CA SER A 331 -14.36 -12.68 16.03
C SER A 331 -13.96 -12.58 14.55
N ARG A 332 -13.19 -11.56 14.15
CA ARG A 332 -12.61 -11.48 12.79
C ARG A 332 -11.69 -12.65 12.46
N TRP A 333 -11.14 -13.30 13.48
CA TRP A 333 -10.11 -14.32 13.34
C TRP A 333 -10.63 -15.75 13.56
N ASP A 334 -11.94 -15.93 13.81
CA ASP A 334 -12.55 -17.24 14.07
C ASP A 334 -12.30 -18.22 12.92
N GLY A 335 -12.38 -17.73 11.66
CA GLY A 335 -12.07 -18.52 10.47
C GLY A 335 -10.62 -19.02 10.38
N ASN A 336 -9.70 -18.39 11.13
CA ASN A 336 -8.30 -18.77 11.24
C ASN A 336 -7.97 -19.44 12.59
N GLY A 337 -8.96 -20.03 13.25
CA GLY A 337 -8.80 -20.69 14.55
C GLY A 337 -8.54 -19.72 15.71
N GLY A 338 -9.02 -18.47 15.59
CA GLY A 338 -8.81 -17.40 16.56
C GLY A 338 -7.41 -16.78 16.51
N LEU A 339 -6.63 -17.06 15.46
CA LEU A 339 -5.30 -16.49 15.25
C LEU A 339 -5.36 -15.23 14.39
N GLN A 340 -5.01 -14.09 14.98
CA GLN A 340 -4.88 -12.79 14.32
C GLN A 340 -3.78 -12.88 13.25
N LYS A 341 -4.12 -12.57 11.99
CA LYS A 341 -3.19 -12.61 10.85
C LYS A 341 -2.60 -11.23 10.60
N VAL A 342 -1.45 -11.15 9.93
CA VAL A 342 -0.90 -9.86 9.49
C VAL A 342 -1.98 -9.07 8.75
N ASP A 343 -2.24 -7.86 9.24
CA ASP A 343 -3.30 -6.99 8.76
C ASP A 343 -2.72 -5.60 8.51
N PRO A 344 -2.35 -5.28 7.26
CA PRO A 344 -1.79 -3.96 6.93
C PRO A 344 -2.81 -2.82 7.12
N ASP A 345 -4.10 -3.13 7.21
CA ASP A 345 -5.17 -2.14 7.33
C ASP A 345 -5.68 -2.00 8.78
N HIS A 346 -5.03 -2.62 9.77
CA HIS A 346 -5.42 -2.45 11.17
C HIS A 346 -5.41 -0.97 11.65
N PRO A 347 -4.54 -0.05 11.18
CA PRO A 347 -4.63 1.34 11.64
C PRO A 347 -5.91 2.04 11.16
N VAL A 348 -6.38 1.76 9.94
CA VAL A 348 -7.68 2.28 9.47
C VAL A 348 -8.86 1.53 10.07
N GLY A 349 -8.71 0.24 10.37
CA GLY A 349 -9.68 -0.54 11.13
C GLY A 349 -9.92 0.01 12.53
N ALA A 350 -8.94 0.69 13.11
CA ALA A 350 -9.06 1.36 14.41
C ALA A 350 -9.93 2.62 14.36
N MET A 351 -10.06 3.30 13.22
CA MET A 351 -10.75 4.60 13.13
C MET A 351 -12.21 4.58 13.59
N PRO A 352 -13.08 3.64 13.17
CA PRO A 352 -14.43 3.55 13.72
C PRO A 352 -14.44 3.23 15.23
N MET A 353 -13.48 2.46 15.73
CA MET A 353 -13.36 2.17 17.17
C MET A 353 -12.94 3.41 17.95
N MET A 354 -11.98 4.18 17.42
CA MET A 354 -11.55 5.45 18.00
C MET A 354 -12.71 6.46 18.05
N ALA A 355 -13.48 6.55 16.97
CA ALA A 355 -14.66 7.42 16.91
C ALA A 355 -15.71 7.02 17.97
N GLU A 356 -15.94 5.73 18.16
CA GLU A 356 -16.83 5.24 19.22
C GLU A 356 -16.29 5.51 20.63
N ILE A 357 -14.99 5.26 20.88
CA ILE A 357 -14.37 5.55 22.18
C ILE A 357 -14.52 7.03 22.54
N LEU A 358 -14.23 7.92 21.59
CA LEU A 358 -14.21 9.36 21.81
C LEU A 358 -15.59 10.01 21.88
N THR A 359 -16.64 9.34 21.40
CA THR A 359 -18.03 9.85 21.44
C THR A 359 -18.87 9.17 22.53
N LYS A 360 -18.67 7.87 22.81
CA LYS A 360 -19.50 7.11 23.77
C LYS A 360 -18.81 6.81 25.09
N HIS A 361 -17.51 6.55 25.09
CA HIS A 361 -16.78 6.11 26.29
C HIS A 361 -16.05 7.25 26.99
N VAL A 362 -15.80 8.36 26.29
CA VAL A 362 -15.18 9.58 26.84
C VAL A 362 -16.17 10.73 26.84
N GLY A 363 -16.53 11.22 28.02
CA GLY A 363 -17.57 12.25 28.15
C GLY A 363 -17.16 13.64 27.66
N SER A 364 -15.87 13.98 27.71
CA SER A 364 -15.37 15.26 27.17
C SER A 364 -13.97 15.14 26.59
N VAL A 365 -13.81 15.61 25.36
CA VAL A 365 -12.52 15.74 24.66
C VAL A 365 -12.57 16.95 23.74
N SER A 366 -11.51 17.75 23.72
CA SER A 366 -11.40 18.87 22.76
C SER A 366 -11.10 18.32 21.37
N LEU A 367 -11.69 18.88 20.31
CA LEU A 367 -11.45 18.45 18.92
C LEU A 367 -9.96 18.34 18.54
N PRO A 368 -9.05 19.28 18.89
CA PRO A 368 -7.64 19.12 18.58
C PRO A 368 -6.99 17.90 19.24
N SER A 369 -7.41 17.56 20.47
CA SER A 369 -6.92 16.39 21.19
C SER A 369 -7.46 15.09 20.61
N ALA A 370 -8.74 15.07 20.21
CA ALA A 370 -9.36 13.92 19.55
C ALA A 370 -8.69 13.64 18.20
N ARG A 371 -8.58 14.66 17.34
CA ARG A 371 -7.93 14.55 16.02
C ARG A 371 -6.49 14.06 16.15
N ARG A 372 -5.70 14.63 17.06
CA ARG A 372 -4.30 14.25 17.31
C ARG A 372 -4.19 12.81 17.81
N LEU A 373 -5.05 12.39 18.73
CA LEU A 373 -5.07 11.01 19.22
C LEU A 373 -5.40 10.01 18.08
N MET A 374 -6.44 10.32 17.29
CA MET A 374 -6.83 9.49 16.15
C MET A 374 -5.72 9.43 15.10
N LYS A 375 -5.01 10.53 14.87
CA LYS A 375 -3.90 10.61 13.91
C LYS A 375 -2.75 9.71 14.37
N LEU A 376 -2.36 9.80 15.64
CA LEU A 376 -1.31 8.94 16.20
C LEU A 376 -1.65 7.45 16.08
N VAL A 377 -2.91 7.05 16.27
CA VAL A 377 -3.35 5.65 16.09
C VAL A 377 -3.38 5.26 14.61
N CYS A 378 -3.93 6.11 13.74
CA CYS A 378 -4.10 5.83 12.30
C CYS A 378 -2.77 5.70 11.56
N TYR A 379 -1.73 6.40 12.01
CA TYR A 379 -0.44 6.51 11.32
C TYR A 379 0.74 5.99 12.17
N HIS A 380 0.51 5.27 13.27
CA HIS A 380 1.60 4.80 14.14
C HIS A 380 2.66 3.96 13.40
N ASP A 381 2.24 3.23 12.35
CA ASP A 381 3.11 2.37 11.54
C ASP A 381 3.88 3.13 10.44
N LEU A 382 3.50 4.39 10.15
CA LEU A 382 4.00 5.15 8.99
C LEU A 382 5.52 5.33 9.01
N VAL A 383 6.09 5.75 10.14
CA VAL A 383 7.54 5.97 10.26
C VAL A 383 8.30 4.64 10.10
N GLY A 384 7.78 3.56 10.69
CA GLY A 384 8.35 2.23 10.53
C GLY A 384 8.30 1.74 9.08
N ASP A 385 7.18 1.97 8.39
CA ASP A 385 6.99 1.64 6.98
C ASP A 385 7.93 2.45 6.06
N VAL A 386 8.17 3.73 6.35
CA VAL A 386 9.12 4.56 5.59
C VAL A 386 10.56 4.04 5.77
N LEU A 387 10.93 3.66 6.99
CA LEU A 387 12.27 3.16 7.29
C LEU A 387 12.53 1.73 6.76
N GLY A 388 11.49 0.89 6.67
CA GLY A 388 11.65 -0.55 6.44
C GLY A 388 10.88 -1.16 5.27
N GLN A 389 9.81 -0.54 4.78
CA GLN A 389 8.87 -1.14 3.81
C GLN A 389 8.72 -0.34 2.50
N GLY A 390 9.53 0.71 2.31
CA GLY A 390 9.54 1.49 1.07
C GLY A 390 8.34 2.42 0.90
N ARG A 391 7.68 2.79 2.01
CA ARG A 391 6.66 3.84 2.01
C ARG A 391 7.33 5.22 1.82
N ASP A 392 6.65 6.10 1.09
CA ASP A 392 7.19 7.41 0.70
C ASP A 392 7.30 8.35 1.92
N GLU A 393 8.48 8.93 2.13
CA GLU A 393 8.72 9.86 3.25
C GLU A 393 7.83 11.10 3.18
N GLN A 394 7.41 11.51 1.98
CA GLN A 394 6.50 12.65 1.80
C GLN A 394 5.17 12.43 2.56
N GLN A 395 4.73 11.19 2.72
CA GLN A 395 3.51 10.90 3.48
C GLN A 395 3.61 11.30 4.95
N ILE A 396 4.80 11.37 5.56
CA ILE A 396 4.96 11.88 6.92
C ILE A 396 4.59 13.37 6.95
N LEU A 397 5.09 14.13 5.98
CA LEU A 397 4.83 15.56 5.85
C LEU A 397 3.38 15.86 5.50
N ASP A 398 2.75 14.99 4.71
CA ASP A 398 1.34 15.15 4.32
C ASP A 398 0.37 14.93 5.51
N VAL A 399 0.80 14.26 6.58
CA VAL A 399 -0.07 13.93 7.73
C VAL A 399 0.19 14.78 8.97
N VAL A 400 1.43 15.20 9.25
CA VAL A 400 1.76 15.96 10.47
C VAL A 400 1.45 17.45 10.31
N ASP A 401 0.83 18.05 11.33
CA ASP A 401 0.49 19.49 11.29
C ASP A 401 1.62 20.39 11.83
N ASP A 402 2.45 19.85 12.74
CA ASP A 402 3.51 20.59 13.43
C ASP A 402 4.63 19.64 13.91
N VAL A 403 5.76 20.21 14.34
CA VAL A 403 6.90 19.43 14.89
C VAL A 403 6.50 18.60 16.10
N ALA A 404 5.54 19.08 16.91
CA ALA A 404 5.10 18.31 18.07
C ALA A 404 4.35 17.02 17.69
N GLU A 405 3.59 17.01 16.61
CA GLU A 405 3.00 15.79 16.05
C GLU A 405 4.05 14.87 15.46
N LEU A 406 5.05 15.43 14.79
CA LEU A 406 6.20 14.67 14.30
C LEU A 406 6.92 13.96 15.46
N ASP A 407 7.21 14.67 16.55
CA ASP A 407 7.85 14.12 17.76
C ASP A 407 7.08 12.91 18.31
N MET A 408 5.76 13.06 18.44
CA MET A 408 4.93 11.99 18.97
C MET A 408 4.83 10.80 18.01
N LEU A 409 4.79 11.05 16.70
CA LEU A 409 4.73 10.00 15.69
C LEU A 409 6.03 9.18 15.66
N PHE A 410 7.19 9.84 15.76
CA PHE A 410 8.48 9.16 15.86
C PHE A 410 8.61 8.38 17.17
N ALA A 411 8.19 8.95 18.30
CA ALA A 411 8.29 8.27 19.59
C ALA A 411 7.41 7.01 19.67
N ILE A 412 6.17 7.04 19.18
CA ILE A 412 5.31 5.84 19.16
C ILE A 412 5.84 4.78 18.19
N ALA A 413 6.32 5.17 17.01
CA ALA A 413 6.91 4.25 16.04
C ALA A 413 8.20 3.60 16.58
N LYS A 414 9.08 4.38 17.22
CA LYS A 414 10.30 3.88 17.88
C LYS A 414 9.95 2.85 18.94
N ALA A 415 8.95 3.14 19.79
CA ALA A 415 8.49 2.23 20.83
C ALA A 415 7.91 0.93 20.25
N ASP A 416 7.10 1.02 19.19
CA ASP A 416 6.45 -0.14 18.55
C ASP A 416 7.42 -1.05 17.79
N VAL A 417 8.25 -0.48 16.92
CA VAL A 417 9.26 -1.23 16.17
C VAL A 417 10.25 -1.92 17.12
N SER A 418 10.71 -1.19 18.15
CA SER A 418 11.60 -1.74 19.18
C SER A 418 10.91 -2.78 20.07
N ALA A 419 9.58 -2.77 20.12
CA ALA A 419 8.79 -3.78 20.81
C ALA A 419 8.74 -5.12 20.11
N LEU A 420 8.62 -5.09 18.79
CA LEU A 420 8.70 -6.26 17.95
C LEU A 420 10.12 -6.81 17.91
N VAL A 421 11.08 -6.01 17.45
CA VAL A 421 12.46 -6.46 17.26
C VAL A 421 13.42 -5.27 17.44
N PRO A 422 14.18 -5.18 18.55
CA PRO A 422 14.99 -4.01 18.86
C PRO A 422 15.98 -3.57 17.77
N HIS A 423 16.48 -4.49 16.94
CA HIS A 423 17.44 -4.18 15.87
C HIS A 423 16.79 -3.77 14.54
N TRP A 424 15.45 -3.73 14.45
CA TRP A 424 14.74 -3.22 13.27
C TRP A 424 14.67 -1.70 13.25
N TRP A 425 14.83 -1.05 14.41
CA TRP A 425 14.99 0.39 14.49
C TRP A 425 16.45 0.78 14.23
N ASP A 426 16.68 1.46 13.11
CA ASP A 426 17.99 2.01 12.75
C ASP A 426 18.02 3.48 13.17
N GLU A 427 18.67 3.75 14.31
CA GLU A 427 18.67 5.09 14.94
C GLU A 427 19.24 6.16 14.00
N ASP A 428 20.32 5.86 13.27
CA ASP A 428 20.95 6.81 12.35
C ASP A 428 20.01 7.17 11.19
N LYS A 429 19.33 6.17 10.62
CA LYS A 429 18.34 6.41 9.55
C LYS A 429 17.14 7.19 10.06
N ALA A 430 16.63 6.85 11.25
CA ALA A 430 15.51 7.53 11.87
C ALA A 430 15.85 9.00 12.16
N ASP A 431 17.02 9.28 12.73
CA ASP A 431 17.51 10.65 12.99
C ASP A 431 17.64 11.46 11.70
N MET A 432 18.21 10.86 10.65
CA MET A 432 18.33 11.52 9.36
C MET A 432 16.96 11.83 8.75
N LEU A 433 16.00 10.91 8.84
CA LEU A 433 14.64 11.12 8.36
C LEU A 433 13.95 12.23 9.17
N TYR A 434 14.00 12.16 10.50
CA TYR A 434 13.42 13.15 11.40
C TYR A 434 13.93 14.56 11.08
N ARG A 435 15.25 14.74 10.93
CA ARG A 435 15.85 16.05 10.60
C ARG A 435 15.38 16.60 9.25
N ARG A 436 15.19 15.73 8.24
CA ARG A 436 14.61 16.16 6.95
C ARG A 436 13.17 16.63 7.14
N CYS A 437 12.38 15.90 7.92
CA CYS A 437 10.99 16.26 8.18
C CYS A 437 10.87 17.58 8.96
N VAL A 438 11.62 17.77 10.05
CA VAL A 438 11.64 19.03 10.82
C VAL A 438 11.97 20.20 9.91
N LYS A 439 13.03 20.08 9.11
CA LYS A 439 13.43 21.12 8.18
C LYS A 439 12.30 21.49 7.20
N ALA A 440 11.58 20.50 6.67
CA ALA A 440 10.48 20.72 5.74
C ALA A 440 9.22 21.33 6.40
N ILE A 441 9.02 21.14 7.70
CA ILE A 441 7.91 21.76 8.46
C ILE A 441 8.22 23.22 8.82
N GLU A 442 9.50 23.55 9.02
CA GLU A 442 9.96 24.89 9.41
C GLU A 442 10.19 25.84 8.22
N GLU A 443 10.31 25.31 7.00
CA GLU A 443 10.39 26.05 5.72
C GLU A 443 9.00 26.41 5.18
#